data_AF-A0A9P1AIA3-F1
#
_entry.id   AF-A0A9P1AIA3-F1
#
_cell.length_a   1.000
_cell.length_b   1.000
_cell.length_c   1.000
_cell.angle_alpha   90.00
_cell.angle_beta   90.00
_cell.angle_gamma   90.00
#
_symmetry.space_group_name_H-M   'P 1'
#
loop_
_entity.id
_entity.type
_entity.pdbx_description
1 polymer ?
#
loop_
_entity_poly.entity_id
_entity_poly.type
_entity_poly.pdbx_seq_one_letter_code
_entity_poly.pdbx_strand_id
1 'polypeptide(L)'
;MNRFQYEVVCQVKQEVLYTVYVIQATTVQNIRRGFPIPPVPAQLMEMYFQKLHFLRDVLQIYNISDENFNLTEYSTNCLRNADQQIANHFLAFRPLPTPRYFPHSP
;
A
#
# COMPACT_ATOMS: atom_id res chain seq x y z
N MET A 1 -5.24 26.94 -4.94
CA MET A 1 -6.09 26.16 -4.02
C MET A 1 -6.55 27.04 -2.85
N ASN A 2 -7.84 27.01 -2.49
CA ASN A 2 -8.37 27.69 -1.30
C ASN A 2 -8.41 26.76 -0.06
N ARG A 3 -8.71 27.30 1.13
CA ARG A 3 -8.73 26.53 2.39
C ARG A 3 -9.67 25.31 2.33
N PHE A 4 -10.87 25.50 1.79
CA PHE A 4 -11.86 24.42 1.71
C PHE A 4 -11.40 23.29 0.78
N GLN A 5 -10.83 23.63 -0.38
CA GLN A 5 -10.21 22.67 -1.28
C GLN A 5 -9.06 21.91 -0.62
N TYR A 6 -8.25 22.59 0.20
CA TYR A 6 -7.18 21.94 0.95
C TYR A 6 -7.73 20.92 1.96
N GLU A 7 -8.81 21.25 2.67
CA GLU A 7 -9.49 20.32 3.59
C GLU A 7 -10.01 19.08 2.85
N VAL A 8 -10.59 19.24 1.66
CA VAL A 8 -10.99 18.12 0.79
C VAL A 8 -9.79 17.26 0.39
N VAL A 9 -8.67 17.87 -0.05
CA VAL A 9 -7.45 17.12 -0.40
C VAL A 9 -6.93 16.31 0.80
N CYS A 10 -6.97 16.86 2.02
CA CYS A 10 -6.57 16.14 3.23
C CYS A 10 -7.44 14.90 3.48
N GLN A 11 -8.76 15.02 3.32
CA GLN A 11 -9.67 13.88 3.44
C GLN A 11 -9.39 12.82 2.37
N VAL A 12 -9.20 13.23 1.12
CA VAL A 12 -8.85 12.31 0.02
C VAL A 12 -7.54 11.57 0.32
N LYS A 13 -6.50 12.28 0.79
CA LYS A 13 -5.22 11.66 1.19
C LYS A 13 -5.41 10.63 2.29
N GLN A 14 -6.20 10.95 3.31
CA GLN A 14 -6.48 10.05 4.43
C GLN A 14 -7.18 8.76 3.95
N GLU A 15 -8.18 8.88 3.07
CA GLU A 15 -8.90 7.73 2.50
C GLU A 15 -7.97 6.82 1.67
N VAL A 16 -7.08 7.41 0.87
CA VAL A 16 -6.07 6.65 0.11
C VAL A 16 -5.13 5.91 1.05
N LEU A 17 -4.59 6.59 2.07
CA LEU A 17 -3.70 5.98 3.07
C LEU A 17 -4.38 4.83 3.81
N TYR A 18 -5.63 5.02 4.24
CA TYR A 18 -6.39 3.98 4.93
C TYR A 18 -6.58 2.75 4.04
N THR A 19 -6.95 2.95 2.78
CA THR A 19 -7.18 1.82 1.86
C THR A 19 -5.88 1.07 1.56
N VAL A 20 -4.77 1.79 1.34
CA VAL A 20 -3.45 1.18 1.16
C VAL A 20 -3.01 0.42 2.41
N TYR A 21 -3.27 0.97 3.60
CA TYR A 21 -3.00 0.27 4.87
C TYR A 21 -3.79 -1.04 4.99
N VAL A 22 -5.07 -1.07 4.62
CA VAL A 22 -5.88 -2.30 4.64
C VAL A 22 -5.31 -3.35 3.70
N ILE A 23 -4.89 -2.95 2.49
CA ILE A 23 -4.20 -3.82 1.53
C ILE A 23 -2.91 -4.39 2.14
N GLN A 24 -2.10 -3.51 2.73
CA GLN A 24 -0.82 -3.87 3.33
C GLN A 24 -1.01 -4.87 4.48
N ALA A 25 -1.92 -4.56 5.42
CA ALA A 25 -2.22 -5.38 6.57
C ALA A 25 -2.73 -6.77 6.16
N THR A 26 -3.65 -6.82 5.19
CA THR A 26 -4.18 -8.09 4.67
C THR A 26 -3.08 -8.93 4.02
N THR A 27 -2.23 -8.28 3.24
CA THR A 27 -1.09 -8.93 2.57
C THR A 27 -0.12 -9.52 3.61
N VAL A 28 0.26 -8.75 4.63
CA VAL A 28 1.12 -9.23 5.73
C VAL A 28 0.49 -10.41 6.47
N GLN A 29 -0.82 -10.36 6.76
CA GLN A 29 -1.53 -11.46 7.42
C GLN A 29 -1.53 -12.73 6.59
N ASN A 30 -1.76 -12.64 5.27
CA ASN A 30 -1.73 -13.80 4.38
C ASN A 30 -0.34 -14.43 4.33
N ILE A 31 0.71 -13.62 4.23
CA ILE A 31 2.08 -14.14 4.23
C ILE A 31 2.41 -14.81 5.57
N ARG A 32 2.01 -14.22 6.71
CA ARG A 32 2.20 -14.84 8.04
C ARG A 32 1.48 -16.18 8.19
N ARG A 33 0.37 -16.40 7.47
CA ARG A 33 -0.36 -17.68 7.44
C ARG A 33 0.29 -18.73 6.53
N GLY A 34 1.45 -18.43 5.93
CA GLY A 34 2.19 -19.35 5.07
C GLY A 34 1.65 -19.41 3.64
N PHE A 35 0.73 -18.52 3.26
CA PHE A 35 0.40 -18.36 1.85
C PHE A 35 1.63 -17.76 1.16
N PRO A 36 2.11 -18.37 0.05
CA PRO A 36 3.17 -17.77 -0.75
C PRO A 36 2.70 -16.37 -1.14
N ILE A 37 3.55 -15.33 -1.01
CA ILE A 37 3.24 -13.92 -1.31
C ILE A 37 2.36 -13.88 -2.57
N PRO A 38 1.02 -13.84 -2.44
CA PRO A 38 0.19 -13.82 -3.62
C PRO A 38 0.16 -12.36 -4.06
N PRO A 39 -0.12 -12.08 -5.34
CA PRO A 39 -0.61 -10.75 -5.68
C PRO A 39 -1.80 -10.43 -4.77
N VAL A 40 -1.87 -9.17 -4.29
CA VAL A 40 -2.99 -8.65 -3.49
C VAL A 40 -4.32 -9.22 -4.03
N PRO A 41 -5.23 -9.74 -3.18
CA PRO A 41 -6.48 -10.34 -3.64
C PRO A 41 -7.17 -9.44 -4.68
N ALA A 42 -7.54 -10.00 -5.82
CA ALA A 42 -8.08 -9.22 -6.95
C ALA A 42 -9.28 -8.36 -6.52
N GLN A 43 -10.13 -8.88 -5.62
CA GLN A 43 -11.26 -8.18 -5.03
C GLN A 43 -10.84 -6.92 -4.25
N LEU A 44 -9.73 -6.97 -3.50
CA LEU A 44 -9.21 -5.80 -2.78
C LEU A 44 -8.66 -4.75 -3.75
N MET A 45 -8.00 -5.19 -4.82
CA MET A 45 -7.53 -4.27 -5.86
C MET A 45 -8.70 -3.62 -6.61
N GLU A 46 -9.74 -4.39 -6.91
CA GLU A 46 -10.96 -3.87 -7.54
C GLU A 46 -11.65 -2.82 -6.65
N MET A 47 -11.84 -3.13 -5.36
CA MET A 47 -12.36 -2.17 -4.39
C MET A 47 -11.51 -0.90 -4.31
N TYR A 48 -10.18 -1.05 -4.36
CA TYR A 48 -9.26 0.08 -4.35
C TYR A 48 -9.41 0.97 -5.60
N PHE A 49 -9.51 0.37 -6.79
CA PHE A 49 -9.73 1.13 -8.02
C PHE A 49 -11.09 1.83 -8.02
N GLN A 50 -12.14 1.18 -7.55
CA GLN A 50 -13.46 1.81 -7.37
C GLN A 50 -13.39 3.00 -6.41
N LYS A 51 -12.66 2.86 -5.29
CA LYS A 51 -12.43 3.95 -4.34
C LYS A 51 -11.66 5.11 -4.96
N LEU A 52 -10.60 4.84 -5.73
CA LEU A 52 -9.85 5.87 -6.44
C LEU A 52 -10.71 6.61 -7.48
N HIS A 53 -11.60 5.91 -8.19
CA HIS A 53 -12.55 6.55 -9.10
C HIS A 53 -13.47 7.51 -8.35
N PHE A 54 -14.10 7.05 -7.27
CA PHE A 54 -14.95 7.90 -6.44
C PHE A 54 -14.20 9.14 -5.91
N LEU A 55 -12.96 8.96 -5.44
CA LEU A 55 -12.15 10.07 -4.94
C LEU A 55 -11.76 11.05 -6.06
N ARG A 56 -11.56 10.57 -7.30
CA ARG A 56 -11.36 11.43 -8.46
C ARG A 56 -12.58 12.30 -8.71
N ASP A 57 -13.78 11.70 -8.68
CA ASP A 57 -15.04 12.42 -8.88
C ASP A 57 -15.23 13.51 -7.82
N VAL A 58 -14.90 13.20 -6.55
CA VAL A 58 -14.91 14.19 -5.46
C VAL A 58 -13.98 15.38 -5.77
N LEU A 59 -12.75 15.13 -6.19
CA LEU A 59 -11.81 16.20 -6.54
C LEU A 59 -12.33 17.09 -7.68
N GLN A 60 -12.97 16.47 -8.69
CA GLN A 60 -13.58 17.20 -9.81
C GLN A 60 -14.76 18.08 -9.36
N ILE A 61 -15.65 17.56 -8.52
CA ILE A 61 -16.79 18.33 -7.96
C ILE A 61 -16.30 19.59 -7.23
N TYR A 62 -15.16 19.50 -6.53
CA TYR A 62 -14.58 20.61 -5.78
C TYR A 62 -13.60 21.48 -6.60
N ASN A 63 -13.56 21.31 -7.92
CA ASN A 63 -12.67 22.05 -8.83
C ASN A 63 -11.20 21.97 -8.43
N ILE A 64 -10.74 20.79 -7.99
CA ILE A 64 -9.34 20.52 -7.66
C ILE A 64 -8.70 19.85 -8.88
N SER A 65 -7.81 20.58 -9.55
CA SER A 65 -7.06 20.07 -10.70
C SER A 65 -5.88 19.19 -10.28
N ASP A 66 -5.40 18.36 -11.20
CA ASP A 66 -4.21 17.51 -10.99
C ASP A 66 -2.94 18.34 -10.68
N GLU A 67 -2.86 19.60 -11.13
CA GLU A 67 -1.77 20.54 -10.76
C GLU A 67 -1.75 20.86 -9.26
N ASN A 68 -2.93 20.92 -8.63
CA ASN A 68 -3.05 21.17 -7.19
C ASN A 68 -2.89 19.87 -6.39
N PHE A 69 -3.43 18.76 -6.90
CA PHE A 69 -3.30 17.45 -6.28
C PHE A 69 -3.49 16.32 -7.30
N ASN A 70 -2.40 15.62 -7.61
CA ASN A 70 -2.44 14.44 -8.47
C ASN A 70 -2.75 13.17 -7.66
N LEU A 71 -4.01 12.75 -7.69
CA LEU A 71 -4.47 11.54 -6.99
C LEU A 71 -3.75 10.28 -7.46
N THR A 72 -3.43 10.19 -8.76
CA THR A 72 -2.79 9.00 -9.35
C THR A 72 -1.36 8.84 -8.87
N GLU A 73 -0.61 9.93 -8.88
CA GLU A 73 0.76 9.94 -8.40
C GLU A 73 0.82 9.67 -6.89
N TYR A 74 -0.06 10.32 -6.12
CA TYR A 74 -0.14 10.12 -4.68
C TYR A 74 -0.45 8.66 -4.33
N SER A 75 -1.47 8.08 -4.97
CA SER A 75 -1.91 6.71 -4.72
C SER A 75 -0.85 5.68 -5.09
N THR A 76 -0.17 5.88 -6.23
CA THR A 76 0.97 5.06 -6.68
C THR A 76 2.13 5.11 -5.69
N ASN A 77 2.48 6.29 -5.19
CA ASN A 77 3.53 6.46 -4.19
C ASN A 77 3.18 5.76 -2.88
N CYS A 78 1.92 5.84 -2.42
CA CYS A 78 1.46 5.13 -1.23
C CYS A 78 1.59 3.61 -1.38
N LEU A 79 1.15 3.04 -2.51
CA LEU A 79 1.28 1.60 -2.78
C LEU A 79 2.74 1.16 -2.81
N ARG A 80 3.59 1.89 -3.53
CA ARG A 80 5.03 1.59 -3.61
C ARG A 80 5.69 1.59 -2.22
N ASN A 81 5.33 2.55 -1.37
CA ASN A 81 5.85 2.63 -0.01
C ASN A 81 5.35 1.46 0.85
N ALA A 82 4.10 1.03 0.68
CA ALA A 82 3.55 -0.14 1.37
C ALA A 82 4.28 -1.43 0.94
N ASP A 83 4.53 -1.60 -0.36
CA ASP A 83 5.28 -2.75 -0.90
C ASP A 83 6.72 -2.80 -0.36
N GLN A 84 7.40 -1.66 -0.30
CA GLN A 84 8.74 -1.55 0.29
C GLN A 84 8.74 -1.94 1.77
N GLN A 85 7.73 -1.50 2.54
CA GLN A 85 7.61 -1.87 3.95
C GLN A 85 7.34 -3.36 4.13
N ILE A 86 6.48 -3.96 3.30
CA ILE A 86 6.23 -5.41 3.27
C ILE A 86 7.56 -6.12 3.01
N ALA A 87 8.27 -5.76 1.93
CA ALA A 87 9.54 -6.37 1.57
C ALA A 87 10.57 -6.29 2.71
N ASN A 88 10.72 -5.12 3.33
CA ASN A 88 11.62 -4.92 4.47
C ASN A 88 11.21 -5.77 5.67
N HIS A 89 9.91 -5.83 5.98
CA HIS A 89 9.39 -6.66 7.07
C HIS A 89 9.78 -8.12 6.85
N PHE A 90 9.64 -8.66 5.64
CA PHE A 90 9.97 -10.06 5.35
C PHE A 90 11.47 -10.35 5.18
N LEU A 91 12.26 -9.40 4.65
CA LEU A 91 13.72 -9.54 4.59
C LEU A 91 14.34 -9.61 6.00
N ALA A 92 13.75 -8.92 6.99
CA ALA A 92 14.16 -9.00 8.39
C ALA A 92 13.89 -10.37 9.05
N PHE A 93 13.00 -11.21 8.48
CA PHE A 93 12.73 -12.57 8.97
C PHE A 93 13.45 -13.66 8.16
N ARG A 94 14.42 -13.33 7.29
CA ARG A 94 15.29 -14.39 6.76
C ARG A 94 16.08 -14.98 7.93
N PRO A 95 15.96 -16.28 8.22
CA PRO A 95 16.86 -16.91 9.17
C PRO A 95 18.28 -16.66 8.69
N LEU A 96 19.15 -16.18 9.60
CA LEU A 96 20.59 -16.18 9.39
C LEU A 96 20.97 -17.58 8.85
N PRO A 97 21.82 -17.67 7.82
CA PRO A 97 22.25 -18.98 7.33
C PRO A 97 22.75 -19.78 8.52
N THR A 98 22.09 -20.89 8.82
CA THR A 98 22.50 -21.82 9.86
C THR A 98 23.97 -22.13 9.63
N PRO A 99 24.85 -21.99 10.64
CA PRO A 99 26.23 -22.39 10.49
C PRO A 99 26.22 -23.85 10.04
N ARG A 100 26.77 -24.13 8.85
CA ARG A 100 26.98 -25.50 8.42
C ARG A 100 27.93 -26.13 9.45
N TYR A 101 27.37 -26.88 10.39
CA TYR A 101 28.15 -27.80 11.20
C TYR A 101 28.72 -28.83 10.23
N PHE A 102 29.99 -28.67 9.89
CA PHE A 102 30.76 -29.73 9.27
C PHE A 102 30.93 -30.81 10.34
N PRO A 103 30.44 -32.04 10.12
CA PRO A 103 30.77 -33.12 11.02
C PRO A 103 32.27 -33.36 10.91
N HIS A 104 33.00 -33.07 11.99
CA HIS A 104 34.33 -33.61 12.15
C HIS A 104 34.17 -35.13 12.34
N SER A 105 34.71 -35.88 11.38
CA SER A 105 35.13 -37.27 11.55
C SER A 105 36.64 -37.29 11.28
N PRO A 106 37.44 -38.18 11.88
CA PRO A 106 37.09 -39.33 12.73
C PRO A 106 37.44 -39.17 14.21
#